data_AF-A0A852JH91-F1
#
_entry.id   AF-A0A852JH91-F1
#
_cell.length_a   1.000
_cell.length_b   1.000
_cell.length_c   1.000
_cell.angle_alpha   90.00
_cell.angle_beta   90.00
_cell.angle_gamma   90.00
#
_symmetry.space_group_name_H-M   'P 1'
#
loop_
_entity.id
_entity.type
_entity.pdbx_description
1 polymer ?
#
loop_
_entity_poly.entity_id
_entity_poly.type
_entity_poly.pdbx_seq_one_letter_code
_entity_poly.pdbx_strand_id
1 'polypeptide(L)'
;RLASLNPSACSQETKNILYQKAKEAFSDQHHSPAYYELILPYLGGAPAADLKVLSKDDVNMNVSTFVTLRRDSLMLLTPGEVQGLLGLHLPELAQWQSRAPVRDWAALQKQSELDELHIGLTGGVQEGYINLVTPKFPGGFGALLVGVSRFF
;
A
#
# COMPACT_ATOMS: atom_id res chain seq x y z
N ARG A 1 -24.24 -21.13 -18.13
CA ARG A 1 -22.92 -20.48 -17.97
C ARG A 1 -23.17 -18.99 -17.87
N LEU A 2 -22.89 -18.36 -16.74
CA LEU A 2 -22.84 -16.90 -16.68
C LEU A 2 -21.62 -16.46 -17.50
N ALA A 3 -21.83 -15.62 -18.51
CA ALA A 3 -20.73 -15.02 -19.24
C ALA A 3 -20.07 -14.01 -18.31
N SER A 4 -18.83 -14.30 -17.87
CA SER A 4 -18.04 -13.34 -17.11
C SER A 4 -17.45 -12.32 -18.09
N LEU A 5 -17.74 -11.04 -17.88
CA LEU A 5 -17.03 -9.98 -18.59
C LEU A 5 -15.56 -10.02 -18.16
N ASN A 6 -14.63 -9.87 -19.11
CA ASN A 6 -13.21 -9.71 -18.81
C ASN A 6 -12.77 -8.28 -19.16
N PRO A 7 -12.77 -7.33 -18.19
CA PRO A 7 -12.39 -5.95 -18.43
C PRO A 7 -10.87 -5.71 -18.33
N SER A 8 -10.04 -6.76 -18.28
CA SER A 8 -8.58 -6.62 -18.12
C SER A 8 -7.92 -5.71 -19.15
N ALA A 9 -8.37 -5.77 -20.41
CA ALA A 9 -7.87 -4.96 -21.52
C ALA A 9 -8.44 -3.53 -21.58
N CYS A 10 -9.42 -3.20 -20.73
CA CYS A 10 -10.01 -1.86 -20.71
C CYS A 10 -9.04 -0.83 -20.12
N SER A 11 -9.21 0.43 -20.51
CA SER A 11 -8.54 1.56 -19.86
C SER A 11 -8.91 1.63 -18.37
N GLN A 12 -8.06 2.28 -17.57
CA GLN A 12 -8.34 2.42 -16.13
C GLN A 12 -9.63 3.20 -15.86
N GLU A 13 -9.93 4.23 -16.65
CA GLU A 13 -11.17 5.00 -16.55
C GLU A 13 -12.40 4.11 -16.77
N THR A 14 -12.39 3.27 -17.82
CA THR A 14 -13.46 2.30 -18.06
C THR A 14 -13.59 1.30 -16.92
N LYS A 15 -12.49 0.78 -16.37
CA LYS A 15 -12.51 -0.11 -15.20
C LYS A 15 -13.17 0.57 -13.99
N ASN A 16 -12.85 1.84 -13.74
CA ASN A 16 -13.46 2.61 -12.64
C ASN A 16 -14.98 2.72 -12.80
N ILE A 17 -15.44 3.06 -14.02
CA ILE A 17 -16.87 3.14 -14.33
C ILE A 17 -17.55 1.77 -14.14
N LEU A 18 -16.95 0.70 -14.68
CA LEU A 18 -17.51 -0.64 -14.58
C LEU A 18 -17.59 -1.13 -13.13
N TYR A 19 -16.59 -0.84 -12.31
CA TYR A 19 -16.62 -1.16 -10.89
C TYR A 19 -17.76 -0.45 -10.17
N GLN A 20 -17.96 0.85 -10.39
CA GLN A 20 -19.07 1.58 -9.78
C GLN A 20 -20.42 1.02 -10.22
N LYS A 21 -20.57 0.70 -11.51
CA LYS A 21 -21.80 0.06 -12.03
C LYS A 21 -22.05 -1.31 -11.42
N ALA A 22 -21.02 -2.13 -11.25
CA ALA A 22 -21.14 -3.43 -10.60
C ALA A 22 -21.54 -3.29 -9.12
N LYS A 23 -20.87 -2.39 -8.38
CA LYS A 23 -21.19 -2.08 -6.98
C LYS A 23 -22.65 -1.63 -6.81
N GLU A 24 -23.13 -0.74 -7.68
CA GLU A 24 -24.54 -0.32 -7.70
C GLU A 24 -25.49 -1.49 -7.98
N ALA A 25 -25.21 -2.27 -9.03
CA ALA A 25 -26.05 -3.39 -9.47
C ALA A 25 -26.15 -4.53 -8.45
N PHE A 26 -25.10 -4.74 -7.65
CA PHE A 26 -25.04 -5.81 -6.64
C PHE A 26 -25.20 -5.31 -5.21
N SER A 27 -25.64 -4.06 -5.02
CA SER A 27 -25.80 -3.44 -3.70
C SER A 27 -26.71 -4.23 -2.75
N ASP A 28 -27.79 -4.83 -3.25
CA ASP A 28 -28.68 -5.70 -2.47
C ASP A 28 -27.98 -6.95 -1.92
N GLN A 29 -26.88 -7.36 -2.54
CA GLN A 29 -26.10 -8.52 -2.12
C GLN A 29 -24.95 -8.17 -1.18
N HIS A 30 -24.75 -6.91 -0.78
CA HIS A 30 -23.58 -6.48 -0.01
C HIS A 30 -23.37 -7.24 1.33
N HIS A 31 -24.44 -7.81 1.90
CA HIS A 31 -24.37 -8.63 3.13
C HIS A 31 -24.30 -10.15 2.86
N SER A 32 -24.29 -10.54 1.59
CA SER A 32 -24.18 -11.92 1.14
C SER A 32 -22.71 -12.29 0.92
N PRO A 33 -22.28 -13.51 1.30
CA PRO A 33 -20.96 -14.02 0.94
C PRO A 33 -20.69 -14.01 -0.57
N ALA A 34 -21.74 -14.06 -1.40
CA ALA A 34 -21.62 -14.03 -2.86
C ALA A 34 -21.23 -12.66 -3.43
N TYR A 35 -21.31 -11.57 -2.64
CA TYR A 35 -21.04 -10.21 -3.11
C TYR A 35 -19.66 -10.08 -3.75
N TYR A 36 -18.64 -10.62 -3.06
CA TYR A 36 -17.26 -10.56 -3.54
C TYR A 36 -17.10 -11.24 -4.90
N GLU A 37 -17.71 -12.42 -5.10
CA GLU A 37 -17.65 -13.16 -6.37
C GLU A 37 -18.26 -12.36 -7.53
N LEU A 38 -19.32 -11.59 -7.27
CA LEU A 38 -20.01 -10.78 -8.28
C LEU A 38 -19.19 -9.56 -8.71
N ILE A 39 -18.47 -8.93 -7.77
CA ILE A 39 -17.66 -7.75 -8.07
C ILE A 39 -16.23 -8.08 -8.52
N LEU A 40 -15.77 -9.32 -8.28
CA LEU A 40 -14.39 -9.78 -8.53
C LEU A 40 -13.84 -9.39 -9.92
N PRO A 41 -14.58 -9.58 -11.05
CA PRO A 41 -14.07 -9.21 -12.37
C PRO A 41 -13.80 -7.71 -12.54
N TYR A 42 -14.38 -6.87 -11.69
CA TYR A 42 -14.36 -5.41 -11.80
C TYR A 42 -13.42 -4.75 -10.79
N LEU A 43 -12.82 -5.50 -9.87
CA LEU A 43 -11.99 -4.95 -8.79
C LEU A 43 -10.77 -4.14 -9.26
N GLY A 44 -10.33 -4.33 -10.51
CA GLY A 44 -9.32 -3.47 -11.13
C GLY A 44 -9.69 -1.98 -11.17
N GLY A 45 -10.97 -1.62 -11.00
CA GLY A 45 -11.46 -0.24 -10.90
C GLY A 45 -11.78 0.24 -9.48
N ALA A 46 -11.64 -0.61 -8.46
CA ALA A 46 -12.09 -0.33 -7.11
C ALA A 46 -11.28 0.79 -6.44
N PRO A 47 -11.93 1.81 -5.84
CA PRO A 47 -11.22 2.83 -5.07
C PRO A 47 -10.71 2.25 -3.74
N ALA A 48 -9.66 2.86 -3.17
CA ALA A 48 -9.07 2.43 -1.90
C ALA A 48 -10.11 2.28 -0.78
N ALA A 49 -11.05 3.21 -0.66
CA ALA A 49 -12.09 3.15 0.37
C ALA A 49 -12.88 1.84 0.36
N ASP A 50 -13.21 1.33 -0.83
CA ASP A 50 -13.98 0.08 -0.95
C ASP A 50 -13.10 -1.15 -0.69
N LEU A 51 -11.83 -1.11 -1.10
CA LEU A 51 -10.86 -2.16 -0.77
C LEU A 51 -10.62 -2.26 0.75
N LYS A 52 -10.64 -1.14 1.48
CA LYS A 52 -10.52 -1.10 2.94
C LYS A 52 -11.76 -1.61 3.67
N VAL A 53 -12.92 -1.60 3.01
CA VAL A 53 -14.12 -2.27 3.52
C VAL A 53 -13.98 -3.77 3.28
N LEU A 54 -13.65 -4.18 2.05
CA LEU A 54 -13.45 -5.59 1.69
C LEU A 54 -12.38 -6.30 2.51
N SER A 55 -11.35 -5.58 2.98
CA SER A 55 -10.31 -6.16 3.85
C SER A 55 -10.85 -6.68 5.18
N LYS A 56 -12.08 -6.32 5.56
CA LYS A 56 -12.73 -6.76 6.81
C LYS A 56 -13.67 -7.94 6.61
N ASP A 57 -13.92 -8.34 5.36
CA ASP A 57 -14.98 -9.29 4.98
C ASP A 57 -14.44 -10.70 4.65
N ASP A 58 -13.19 -11.02 4.99
CA ASP A 58 -12.54 -12.33 4.78
C ASP A 58 -12.66 -12.85 3.33
N VAL A 59 -12.44 -11.96 2.36
CA VAL A 59 -12.67 -12.24 0.93
C VAL A 59 -11.62 -13.17 0.32
N ASN A 60 -10.52 -13.45 1.02
CA ASN A 60 -9.43 -14.33 0.58
C ASN A 60 -9.01 -14.06 -0.87
N MET A 61 -8.67 -12.81 -1.17
CA MET A 61 -8.31 -12.35 -2.50
C MET A 61 -7.04 -13.04 -3.00
N ASN A 62 -7.10 -13.59 -4.22
CA ASN A 62 -5.92 -14.12 -4.88
C ASN A 62 -4.88 -13.02 -5.13
N VAL A 63 -3.59 -13.32 -4.95
CA VAL A 63 -2.52 -12.36 -5.23
C VAL A 63 -2.52 -11.94 -6.70
N SER A 64 -2.93 -12.82 -7.62
CA SER A 64 -3.12 -12.50 -9.04
C SER A 64 -4.18 -11.42 -9.28
N THR A 65 -5.24 -11.38 -8.47
CA THR A 65 -6.22 -10.28 -8.49
C THR A 65 -5.63 -9.03 -7.86
N PHE A 66 -4.97 -9.16 -6.70
CA PHE A 66 -4.36 -8.04 -5.98
C PHE A 66 -3.40 -7.23 -6.85
N VAL A 67 -2.53 -7.89 -7.62
CA VAL A 67 -1.56 -7.20 -8.49
C VAL A 67 -2.20 -6.52 -9.71
N THR A 68 -3.50 -6.77 -9.98
CA THR A 68 -4.26 -6.12 -11.06
C THR A 68 -5.11 -4.95 -10.59
N LEU A 69 -5.17 -4.70 -9.28
CA LEU A 69 -5.86 -3.54 -8.72
C LEU A 69 -5.25 -2.24 -9.25
N ARG A 70 -6.07 -1.19 -9.32
CA ARG A 70 -5.57 0.13 -9.71
C ARG A 70 -4.48 0.60 -8.75
N ARG A 71 -3.37 1.05 -9.33
CA ARG A 71 -2.13 1.33 -8.60
C ARG A 71 -2.32 2.34 -7.48
N ASP A 72 -3.00 3.44 -7.76
CA ASP A 72 -3.24 4.53 -6.81
C ASP A 72 -4.10 4.11 -5.61
N SER A 73 -5.00 3.14 -5.78
CA SER A 73 -5.75 2.59 -4.65
C SER A 73 -4.92 1.60 -3.85
N LEU A 74 -4.11 0.78 -4.52
CA LEU A 74 -3.21 -0.19 -3.87
C LEU A 74 -2.16 0.53 -3.00
N MET A 75 -1.59 1.64 -3.46
CA MET A 75 -0.59 2.42 -2.70
C MET A 75 -1.14 3.00 -1.37
N LEU A 76 -2.46 3.07 -1.19
CA LEU A 76 -3.12 3.62 0.01
C LEU A 76 -3.50 2.54 1.04
N LEU A 77 -3.19 1.28 0.75
CA LEU A 77 -3.46 0.16 1.66
C LEU A 77 -2.32 -0.01 2.66
N THR A 78 -2.68 -0.25 3.91
CA THR A 78 -1.75 -0.62 5.00
C THR A 78 -1.42 -2.12 4.95
N PRO A 79 -0.35 -2.58 5.62
CA PRO A 79 -0.05 -4.00 5.77
C PRO A 79 -1.24 -4.81 6.31
N GLY A 80 -1.91 -4.31 7.36
CA GLY A 80 -3.09 -4.96 7.91
C GLY A 80 -4.28 -5.04 6.94
N GLU A 81 -4.51 -4.01 6.12
CA GLU A 81 -5.54 -4.05 5.07
C GLU A 81 -5.18 -5.06 3.96
N VAL A 82 -3.90 -5.18 3.59
CA VAL A 82 -3.44 -6.18 2.62
C VAL A 82 -3.57 -7.60 3.19
N GLN A 83 -3.24 -7.80 4.46
CA GLN A 83 -3.47 -9.07 5.16
C GLN A 83 -4.95 -9.45 5.15
N GLY A 84 -5.84 -8.50 5.48
CA GLY A 84 -7.29 -8.74 5.48
C GLY A 84 -7.85 -9.05 4.09
N LEU A 85 -7.33 -8.39 3.03
CA LEU A 85 -7.74 -8.70 1.65
C LEU A 85 -7.28 -10.08 1.21
N LEU A 86 -6.00 -10.41 1.41
CA LEU A 86 -5.43 -11.66 0.88
C LEU A 86 -5.81 -12.88 1.72
N GLY A 87 -6.01 -12.70 3.03
CA GLY A 87 -6.36 -13.76 3.96
C GLY A 87 -5.39 -14.95 3.84
N LEU A 88 -5.94 -16.12 3.53
CA LEU A 88 -5.16 -17.36 3.36
C LEU A 88 -4.13 -17.31 2.23
N HIS A 89 -4.27 -16.40 1.26
CA HIS A 89 -3.32 -16.21 0.16
C HIS A 89 -2.18 -15.25 0.49
N LEU A 90 -2.15 -14.65 1.70
CA LEU A 90 -1.09 -13.73 2.11
C LEU A 90 0.34 -14.29 1.93
N PRO A 91 0.65 -15.57 2.27
CA PRO A 91 2.01 -16.10 2.11
C PRO A 91 2.52 -16.06 0.66
N GLU A 92 1.64 -16.11 -0.34
CA GLU A 92 2.02 -16.04 -1.75
C GLU A 92 2.56 -14.66 -2.14
N LEU A 93 2.22 -13.60 -1.38
CA LEU A 93 2.67 -12.24 -1.65
C LEU A 93 4.20 -12.11 -1.63
N ALA A 94 4.89 -12.92 -0.83
CA ALA A 94 6.36 -12.94 -0.75
C ALA A 94 7.03 -13.28 -2.09
N GLN A 95 6.37 -14.07 -2.95
CA GLN A 95 6.86 -14.42 -4.28
C GLN A 95 6.86 -13.23 -5.25
N TRP A 96 6.10 -12.18 -4.92
CA TRP A 96 5.92 -10.98 -5.73
C TRP A 96 6.72 -9.77 -5.22
N GLN A 97 7.47 -9.91 -4.12
CA GLN A 97 8.14 -8.79 -3.45
C GLN A 97 9.07 -7.95 -4.35
N SER A 98 9.65 -8.54 -5.40
CA SER A 98 10.54 -7.85 -6.34
C SER A 98 9.82 -7.25 -7.55
N ARG A 99 8.52 -7.54 -7.71
CA ARG A 99 7.69 -7.17 -8.87
C ARG A 99 6.76 -6.02 -8.51
N ALA A 100 6.56 -5.11 -9.46
CA ALA A 100 5.48 -4.14 -9.36
C ALA A 100 4.12 -4.86 -9.48
N PRO A 101 3.06 -4.40 -8.77
CA PRO A 101 3.03 -3.25 -7.87
C PRO A 101 3.48 -3.55 -6.43
N VAL A 102 3.67 -4.81 -6.04
CA VAL A 102 3.95 -5.23 -4.65
C VAL A 102 5.21 -4.59 -4.08
N ARG A 103 6.31 -4.60 -4.86
CA ARG A 103 7.56 -3.94 -4.47
C ARG A 103 7.36 -2.47 -4.12
N ASP A 104 6.61 -1.76 -4.96
CA ASP A 104 6.42 -0.32 -4.84
C ASP A 104 5.51 0.02 -3.65
N TRP A 105 4.49 -0.83 -3.41
CA TRP A 105 3.65 -0.74 -2.22
C TRP A 105 4.44 -0.99 -0.94
N ALA A 106 5.25 -2.06 -0.89
CA ALA A 106 6.06 -2.39 0.27
C ALA A 106 7.04 -1.27 0.62
N ALA A 107 7.62 -0.61 -0.39
CA ALA A 107 8.52 0.53 -0.20
C ALA A 107 7.88 1.77 0.45
N LEU A 108 6.54 1.86 0.44
CA LEU A 108 5.80 2.93 1.13
C LEU A 108 5.48 2.60 2.59
N GLN A 109 5.57 1.33 2.97
CA GLN A 109 5.25 0.88 4.33
C GLN A 109 6.47 0.96 5.23
N LYS A 110 6.25 0.97 6.53
CA LYS A 110 7.36 0.83 7.48
C LYS A 110 7.80 -0.63 7.56
N GLN A 111 9.09 -0.86 7.76
CA GLN A 111 9.59 -2.23 7.86
C GLN A 111 8.99 -2.99 9.05
N SER A 112 8.80 -2.34 10.20
CA SER A 112 8.16 -2.96 11.38
C SER A 112 6.73 -3.43 11.10
N GLU A 113 5.92 -2.63 10.40
CA GLU A 113 4.55 -2.99 10.02
C GLU A 113 4.52 -4.12 8.97
N LEU A 114 5.53 -4.21 8.09
CA LEU A 114 5.70 -5.35 7.19
C LEU A 114 6.11 -6.63 7.92
N ASP A 115 6.93 -6.51 8.96
CA ASP A 115 7.41 -7.64 9.76
C ASP A 115 6.28 -8.31 10.56
N GLU A 116 5.24 -7.55 10.94
CA GLU A 116 4.00 -8.05 11.56
C GLU A 116 3.22 -9.02 10.64
N LEU A 117 3.42 -8.95 9.33
CA LEU A 117 2.80 -9.89 8.38
C LEU A 117 3.42 -11.29 8.45
N HIS A 118 4.62 -11.43 9.04
CA HIS A 118 5.34 -12.69 9.22
C HIS A 118 5.59 -13.51 7.93
N ILE A 119 5.63 -12.84 6.77
CA ILE A 119 5.91 -13.44 5.45
C ILE A 119 7.27 -13.03 4.86
N GLY A 120 8.09 -12.31 5.62
CA GLY A 120 9.46 -11.93 5.21
C GLY A 120 9.51 -10.89 4.09
N LEU A 121 8.52 -9.99 4.02
CA LEU A 121 8.58 -8.85 3.10
C LEU A 121 9.63 -7.84 3.56
N THR A 122 10.43 -7.35 2.62
CA THR A 122 11.48 -6.36 2.88
C THR A 122 11.39 -5.20 1.92
N GLY A 123 12.03 -4.09 2.26
CA GLY A 123 12.09 -2.89 1.42
C GLY A 123 11.26 -1.73 1.95
N GLY A 124 10.59 -1.90 3.10
CA GLY A 124 9.91 -0.80 3.79
C GLY A 124 10.88 0.25 4.30
N VAL A 125 10.33 1.41 4.66
CA VAL A 125 11.06 2.52 5.26
C VAL A 125 11.60 2.09 6.63
N GLN A 126 12.88 2.35 6.89
CA GLN A 126 13.50 2.08 8.19
C GLN A 126 12.96 3.03 9.25
N GLU A 127 12.53 2.48 10.38
CA GLU A 127 12.20 3.27 11.57
C GLU A 127 13.49 3.56 12.34
N GLY A 128 14.05 4.75 12.15
CA GLY A 128 15.29 5.14 12.82
C GLY A 128 15.47 6.66 12.86
N TYR A 129 15.67 7.17 14.08
CA TYR A 129 16.07 8.55 14.33
C TYR A 129 17.40 8.85 13.63
N ILE A 130 17.53 10.05 13.05
CA ILE A 130 18.84 10.59 12.71
C ILE A 130 19.63 10.66 14.02
N ASN A 131 20.61 9.79 14.22
CA ASN A 131 21.63 10.00 15.24
C ASN A 131 22.44 11.22 14.80
N LEU A 132 21.99 12.42 15.18
CA LEU A 132 22.79 13.63 15.12
C LEU A 132 23.90 13.48 16.17
N VAL A 133 24.94 12.73 15.83
CA VAL A 133 26.21 12.82 16.54
C VAL A 133 26.74 14.21 16.27
N THR A 134 26.40 15.18 17.12
CA THR A 134 27.10 16.48 17.14
C THR A 134 28.58 16.18 17.32
N PRO A 135 29.45 16.48 16.33
CA PRO A 135 30.88 16.33 16.54
C PRO A 135 31.28 17.30 17.65
N LYS A 136 31.69 16.75 18.78
CA LYS A 136 32.29 17.53 19.87
C LYS A 136 33.68 17.93 19.40
N PHE A 137 33.78 19.10 18.78
CA PHE A 137 35.07 19.72 18.50
C PHE A 137 35.79 19.95 19.84
N PRO A 138 36.98 19.39 20.06
CA PRO A 138 37.79 19.70 21.22
C PRO A 138 38.11 21.19 21.17
N GLY A 139 37.64 21.93 22.18
CA GLY A 139 37.93 23.34 22.34
C GLY A 139 39.43 23.57 22.42
N GLY A 140 39.93 24.45 21.56
CA GLY A 140 41.35 24.78 21.48
C GLY A 140 41.63 25.93 20.53
N PHE A 141 40.90 27.03 20.65
CA PHE A 141 41.41 28.32 20.17
C PHE A 141 41.51 29.25 21.36
N GLY A 142 42.75 29.42 21.82
CA GLY A 142 43.11 30.38 22.83
C GLY A 142 42.68 31.79 22.42
N ALA A 143 42.31 32.54 23.44
CA ALA A 143 42.02 33.95 23.35
C ALA A 143 43.13 34.73 22.63
N LEU A 144 42.76 35.61 21.72
CA LEU A 144 43.45 36.89 21.56
C LEU A 144 42.43 38.01 21.79
N LEU A 145 42.66 38.74 22.87
CA LEU A 145 41.89 39.89 23.30
C LEU A 145 42.27 41.13 22.48
N VAL A 146 41.21 41.84 22.07
CA VAL A 146 41.06 43.31 22.05
C VAL A 146 41.69 44.11 20.90
N GLY A 147 40.83 44.90 20.27
CA GLY A 147 41.20 46.07 19.46
C GLY A 147 39.99 46.77 18.85
N VAL A 148 39.14 47.40 19.68
CA VAL A 148 38.09 48.34 19.24
C VAL A 148 38.75 49.65 18.80
N SER A 149 38.36 50.23 17.65
CA SER A 149 38.09 51.68 17.51
C SER A 149 37.41 52.06 16.20
N ARG A 150 36.53 53.06 16.34
CA ARG A 150 35.62 53.72 15.39
C ARG A 150 36.34 54.65 14.39
N PHE A 151 35.66 54.88 13.27
CA PHE A 151 35.50 56.10 12.43
C PHE A 151 36.63 57.16 12.37
N PHE A 152 37.04 57.50 11.14
CA PHE A 152 36.63 58.73 10.45
C PHE A 152 36.45 58.46 8.96
#